data_AF-A0AA35R6U5-F1
#
_entry.id   AF-A0AA35R6U5-F1
#
_cell.length_a   1.000
_cell.length_b   1.000
_cell.length_c   1.000
_cell.angle_alpha   90.00
_cell.angle_beta   90.00
_cell.angle_gamma   90.00
#
_symmetry.space_group_name_H-M   'P 1'
#
loop_
_entity.id
_entity.type
_entity.pdbx_description
1 polymer ?
#
loop_
_entity_poly.entity_id
_entity_poly.type
_entity_poly.pdbx_seq_one_letter_code
_entity_poly.pdbx_strand_id
1 'polypeptide(L)'
;MFLSPPIRPLIRVCVCFTATTQQVSNLSPSAHFKLSEGMADDEQSQLTRRRTYNVTPLSLFGVEVSGIDLRRPVERETVDVIKEDVARYRLMVFRGQGVISAHRQVEISHWFGELDCPFYNHPASAHPEVFRVSNDEHEGCVGVGRTGWHIDGSFQECPYSHSIYHIISVPSRGDTVFTPLHEVVESLTDEQHSRWDRLYMVADRRGGLVHPLLYLHPVTGKEV
;
A
#
# COMPACT_ATOMS: atom_id res chain seq x y z
N MET A 1 11.28 -6.05 -29.22
CA MET A 1 11.67 -5.05 -28.20
C MET A 1 10.39 -4.38 -27.75
N PHE A 2 9.70 -4.97 -26.76
CA PHE A 2 8.53 -4.35 -26.15
C PHE A 2 9.07 -3.48 -25.02
N LEU A 3 9.14 -2.18 -25.26
CA LEU A 3 9.39 -1.23 -24.18
C LEU A 3 8.12 -1.20 -23.34
N SER A 4 8.21 -1.61 -22.07
CA SER A 4 7.12 -1.46 -21.12
C SER A 4 6.70 0.02 -21.10
N PRO A 5 5.39 0.33 -21.20
CA PRO A 5 4.93 1.69 -21.07
C PRO A 5 5.34 2.25 -19.69
N PRO A 6 5.63 3.55 -19.58
CA PRO A 6 5.99 4.16 -18.32
C PRO A 6 4.84 3.96 -17.31
N ILE A 7 5.18 3.52 -16.09
CA ILE A 7 4.25 3.39 -14.97
C ILE A 7 3.61 4.76 -14.74
N ARG A 8 2.31 4.88 -15.02
CA ARG A 8 1.53 6.04 -14.60
C ARG A 8 1.18 5.86 -13.12
N PRO A 9 1.36 6.87 -12.25
CA PRO A 9 0.99 6.76 -10.85
C PRO A 9 -0.53 6.83 -10.73
N LEU A 10 -1.19 5.72 -11.02
CA LEU A 10 -2.60 5.52 -10.72
C LEU A 10 -2.71 5.03 -9.27
N ILE A 11 -3.70 5.53 -8.55
CA ILE A 11 -3.89 5.25 -7.13
C ILE A 11 -5.29 4.73 -6.88
N ARG A 12 -5.36 3.65 -6.12
CA ARG A 12 -6.61 3.14 -5.61
C ARG A 12 -6.91 3.75 -4.24
N VAL A 13 -8.09 4.35 -4.11
CA VAL A 13 -8.59 4.87 -2.84
C VAL A 13 -9.66 3.93 -2.30
N CYS A 14 -9.39 3.31 -1.16
CA CYS A 14 -10.28 2.34 -0.53
C CYS A 14 -10.71 2.80 0.86
N VAL A 15 -11.97 2.60 1.20
CA VAL A 15 -12.50 2.78 2.55
C VAL A 15 -13.11 1.47 3.00
N CYS A 16 -12.62 0.94 4.12
CA CYS A 16 -13.09 -0.31 4.68
C CYS A 16 -14.01 -0.05 5.87
N PHE A 17 -15.25 -0.52 5.77
CA PHE A 17 -16.23 -0.56 6.85
C PHE A 17 -16.55 -2.01 7.20
N THR A 18 -16.61 -2.38 8.46
CA THR A 18 -17.19 -3.66 8.86
C THR A 18 -18.29 -3.50 9.90
N ALA A 19 -19.39 -4.24 9.78
CA ALA A 19 -20.43 -4.27 10.79
C ALA A 19 -20.02 -5.07 12.03
N THR A 20 -20.18 -4.40 13.18
CA THR A 20 -20.24 -4.85 14.59
C THR A 20 -18.96 -5.13 15.39
N THR A 21 -18.91 -4.41 16.52
CA THR A 21 -17.95 -4.32 17.64
C THR A 21 -17.96 -5.51 18.58
N GLN A 22 -16.78 -5.99 18.99
CA GLN A 22 -16.45 -6.29 20.39
C GLN A 22 -14.92 -6.31 20.59
N GLN A 23 -14.50 -5.87 21.77
CA GLN A 23 -13.12 -5.55 22.16
C GLN A 23 -12.35 -6.80 22.68
N VAL A 24 -11.02 -6.64 22.66
CA VAL A 24 -9.92 -7.25 23.45
C VAL A 24 -9.26 -8.59 23.06
N SER A 25 -7.94 -8.46 22.86
CA SER A 25 -6.82 -9.22 23.46
C SER A 25 -6.08 -10.29 22.65
N ASN A 26 -4.77 -10.01 22.55
CA ASN A 26 -3.60 -10.89 22.65
C ASN A 26 -3.46 -12.05 21.66
N LEU A 27 -2.48 -11.92 20.75
CA LEU A 27 -1.65 -13.05 20.32
C LEU A 27 -0.17 -12.67 20.27
N SER A 28 0.64 -13.60 20.76
CA SER A 28 2.07 -13.54 21.09
C SER A 28 2.97 -13.54 19.84
N PRO A 29 4.16 -12.91 19.89
CA PRO A 29 5.12 -12.91 18.79
C PRO A 29 6.01 -14.16 18.82
N SER A 30 6.01 -14.94 17.75
CA SER A 30 7.04 -15.96 17.53
C SER A 30 7.40 -16.10 16.05
N ALA A 31 8.23 -15.16 15.60
CA ALA A 31 9.25 -15.38 14.58
C ALA A 31 10.32 -14.29 14.77
N HIS A 32 11.46 -14.67 15.35
CA HIS A 32 12.61 -13.78 15.46
C HIS A 32 13.24 -13.62 14.08
N PHE A 33 12.98 -12.51 13.41
CA PHE A 33 13.74 -12.07 12.25
C PHE A 33 14.79 -11.06 12.74
N LYS A 34 16.07 -11.41 12.60
CA LYS A 34 17.17 -10.48 12.87
C LYS A 34 17.28 -9.56 11.66
N LEU A 35 16.89 -8.30 11.83
CA LEU A 35 17.35 -7.24 10.94
C LEU A 35 18.87 -7.17 11.06
N SER A 36 19.58 -7.30 9.95
CA SER A 36 21.02 -7.10 9.88
C SER A 36 21.35 -5.65 10.25
N GLU A 37 22.16 -5.47 11.29
CA GLU A 37 22.80 -4.20 11.63
C GLU A 37 23.77 -3.85 10.49
N GLY A 38 23.36 -2.97 9.58
CA GLY A 38 24.19 -2.65 8.41
C GLY A 38 23.80 -1.42 7.60
N MET A 39 23.06 -0.47 8.16
CA MET A 39 22.64 0.76 7.46
C MET A 39 22.83 2.04 8.30
N ALA A 40 23.72 2.02 9.30
CA ALA A 40 23.78 3.11 10.27
C ALA A 40 24.55 4.36 9.80
N ASP A 41 25.49 4.28 8.86
CA ASP A 41 26.55 5.33 8.83
C ASP A 41 26.70 6.18 7.55
N ASP A 42 25.92 5.99 6.47
CA ASP A 42 26.15 6.73 5.20
C ASP A 42 25.04 7.68 4.72
N GLU A 43 23.93 7.84 5.47
CA GLU A 43 22.79 8.70 5.06
C GLU A 43 22.72 10.06 5.76
N GLN A 44 23.80 10.52 6.40
CA GLN A 44 23.79 11.75 7.21
C GLN A 44 24.08 13.05 6.43
N SER A 45 24.17 13.01 5.09
CA SER A 45 24.72 14.11 4.29
C SER A 45 23.80 14.71 3.22
N GLN A 46 22.49 14.50 3.25
CA GLN A 46 21.57 15.22 2.35
C GLN A 46 20.43 15.84 3.13
N LEU A 47 20.59 17.13 3.44
CA LEU A 47 19.58 18.11 3.88
C LEU A 47 18.29 17.47 4.46
N THR A 48 18.35 17.04 5.72
CA THR A 48 17.23 16.40 6.41
C THR A 48 16.04 17.35 6.46
N ARG A 49 15.09 17.18 5.54
CA ARG A 49 13.72 17.66 5.77
C ARG A 49 13.26 16.99 7.06
N ARG A 50 13.11 17.78 8.11
CA ARG A 50 12.85 17.29 9.46
C ARG A 50 11.49 16.60 9.45
N ARG A 51 11.47 15.27 9.69
CA ARG A 51 10.22 14.54 9.94
C ARG A 51 9.48 15.24 11.07
N THR A 52 8.24 15.65 10.80
CA THR A 52 7.33 16.28 11.77
C THR A 52 6.47 15.24 12.51
N TYR A 53 6.67 13.96 12.20
CA TYR A 53 6.02 12.80 12.79
C TYR A 53 7.04 11.74 13.19
N ASN A 54 6.62 10.81 14.04
CA ASN A 54 7.43 9.69 14.48
C ASN A 54 7.10 8.45 13.66
N VAL A 55 8.12 7.63 13.42
CA VAL A 55 8.00 6.32 12.76
C VAL A 55 8.50 5.23 13.70
N THR A 56 7.73 4.16 13.83
CA THR A 56 8.08 2.97 14.63
C THR A 56 8.03 1.75 13.71
N PRO A 57 9.10 0.95 13.59
CA PRO A 57 9.09 -0.24 12.74
C PRO A 57 8.01 -1.24 13.11
N LEU A 58 7.38 -1.85 12.10
CA LEU A 58 6.52 -3.02 12.25
C LEU A 58 7.36 -4.32 12.24
N SER A 59 6.78 -5.44 12.65
CA SER A 59 7.51 -6.70 12.87
C SER A 59 8.08 -7.37 11.60
N LEU A 60 7.48 -7.12 10.43
CA LEU A 60 7.94 -7.69 9.15
C LEU A 60 8.56 -6.61 8.27
N PHE A 61 7.75 -5.65 7.83
CA PHE A 61 8.17 -4.49 7.05
C PHE A 61 7.17 -3.35 7.25
N GLY A 62 7.58 -2.14 6.89
CA GLY A 62 6.76 -0.94 7.09
C GLY A 62 6.90 -0.33 8.48
N VAL A 63 6.13 0.73 8.69
CA VAL A 63 6.19 1.55 9.91
C VAL A 63 4.80 1.93 10.38
N GLU A 64 4.63 2.03 11.69
CA GLU A 64 3.56 2.78 12.32
C GLU A 64 3.95 4.25 12.43
N VAL A 65 3.02 5.15 12.11
CA VAL A 65 3.22 6.60 12.09
C VAL A 65 2.35 7.25 13.17
N SER A 66 2.96 8.13 13.96
CA SER A 66 2.31 8.90 15.03
C SER A 66 2.80 10.34 15.08
N GLY A 67 2.08 11.22 15.79
CA GLY A 67 2.46 12.64 15.92
C GLY A 67 1.97 13.54 14.77
N ILE A 68 1.20 13.01 13.82
CA ILE A 68 0.55 13.75 12.73
C ILE A 68 -0.97 13.50 12.70
N ASP A 69 -1.74 14.53 12.36
CA ASP A 69 -3.19 14.47 12.18
C ASP A 69 -3.56 14.74 10.71
N LEU A 70 -3.78 13.68 9.95
CA LEU A 70 -4.14 13.73 8.53
C LEU A 70 -5.54 14.28 8.29
N ARG A 71 -6.38 14.47 9.32
CA ARG A 71 -7.68 15.14 9.17
C ARG A 71 -7.53 16.63 8.88
N ARG A 72 -6.37 17.22 9.22
CA ARG A 72 -6.06 18.64 9.04
C ARG A 72 -5.13 18.85 7.86
N PRO A 73 -5.10 20.05 7.27
CA PRO A 73 -4.08 20.41 6.28
C PRO A 73 -2.68 20.09 6.79
N VAL A 74 -1.85 19.51 5.92
CA VAL A 74 -0.47 19.13 6.21
C VAL A 74 0.42 19.98 5.31
N GLU A 75 1.50 20.53 5.86
CA GLU A 75 2.44 21.35 5.10
C GLU A 75 3.09 20.54 3.97
N ARG A 76 3.34 21.21 2.84
CA ARG A 76 3.87 20.58 1.63
C ARG A 76 5.18 19.84 1.88
N GLU A 77 6.04 20.41 2.71
CA GLU A 77 7.31 19.83 3.12
C GLU A 77 7.12 18.49 3.85
N THR A 78 6.07 18.39 4.68
CA THR A 78 5.73 17.14 5.37
C THR A 78 5.12 16.14 4.40
N VAL A 79 4.28 16.57 3.46
CA VAL A 79 3.73 15.70 2.40
C VAL A 79 4.85 15.10 1.54
N ASP A 80 5.85 15.90 1.16
CA ASP A 80 7.01 15.41 0.40
C ASP A 80 7.77 14.32 1.18
N VAL A 81 7.99 14.53 2.48
CA VAL A 81 8.65 13.53 3.35
C VAL A 81 7.81 12.27 3.50
N ILE A 82 6.47 12.38 3.57
CA ILE A 82 5.57 11.21 3.57
C ILE A 82 5.74 10.42 2.27
N LYS A 83 5.84 11.07 1.11
CA LYS A 83 6.00 10.39 -0.19
C LYS A 83 7.31 9.61 -0.26
N GLU A 84 8.40 10.21 0.22
CA GLU A 84 9.71 9.56 0.32
C GLU A 84 9.66 8.37 1.30
N ASP A 85 9.01 8.55 2.46
CA ASP A 85 8.85 7.51 3.46
C ASP A 85 7.98 6.34 2.97
N VAL A 86 6.92 6.59 2.20
CA VAL A 86 6.11 5.52 1.61
C VAL A 86 6.94 4.69 0.64
N ALA A 87 7.75 5.31 -0.22
CA ALA A 87 8.64 4.59 -1.12
C ALA A 87 9.71 3.77 -0.35
N ARG A 88 10.21 4.32 0.77
CA ARG A 88 11.22 3.66 1.62
C ARG A 88 10.65 2.49 2.42
N TYR A 89 9.53 2.70 3.09
CA TYR A 89 8.95 1.75 4.05
C TYR A 89 7.89 0.83 3.43
N ARG A 90 7.35 1.15 2.24
CA ARG A 90 6.35 0.39 1.45
C ARG A 90 4.96 0.29 2.11
N LEU A 91 4.91 0.23 3.44
CA LEU A 91 3.69 0.23 4.25
C LEU A 91 3.83 1.25 5.37
N MET A 92 2.93 2.22 5.42
CA MET A 92 2.83 3.20 6.49
C MET A 92 1.45 3.16 7.13
N VAL A 93 1.38 2.88 8.43
CA VAL A 93 0.13 2.76 9.18
C VAL A 93 -0.04 3.99 10.08
N PHE A 94 -0.91 4.90 9.67
CA PHE A 94 -1.22 6.10 10.45
C PHE A 94 -2.28 5.78 11.51
N ARG A 95 -1.87 5.68 12.79
CA ARG A 95 -2.80 5.41 13.90
C ARG A 95 -3.43 6.70 14.43
N GLY A 96 -4.55 6.54 15.14
CA GLY A 96 -5.18 7.64 15.88
C GLY A 96 -5.83 8.72 15.02
N GLN A 97 -6.09 8.44 13.73
CA GLN A 97 -6.64 9.42 12.80
C GLN A 97 -8.16 9.62 12.96
N GLY A 98 -8.86 8.73 13.67
CA GLY A 98 -10.33 8.76 13.77
C GLY A 98 -11.01 8.66 12.40
N VAL A 99 -12.14 9.36 12.25
CA VAL A 99 -12.85 9.43 10.96
C VAL A 99 -12.25 10.56 10.12
N ILE A 100 -11.69 10.21 8.96
CA ILE A 100 -11.29 11.13 7.89
C ILE A 100 -12.48 11.26 6.93
N SER A 101 -12.82 12.49 6.53
CA SER A 101 -13.90 12.71 5.54
C SER A 101 -13.48 12.18 4.16
N ALA A 102 -14.45 11.75 3.34
CA ALA A 102 -14.18 11.24 1.99
C ALA A 102 -13.40 12.24 1.12
N HIS A 103 -13.75 13.53 1.18
CA HIS A 103 -13.01 14.58 0.46
C HIS A 103 -11.55 14.70 0.93
N ARG A 104 -11.31 14.63 2.25
CA ARG A 104 -9.95 14.70 2.79
C ARG A 104 -9.13 13.47 2.40
N GLN A 105 -9.75 12.30 2.37
CA GLN A 105 -9.07 11.08 1.93
C GLN A 105 -8.65 11.17 0.46
N VAL A 106 -9.54 11.65 -0.42
CA VAL A 106 -9.25 11.90 -1.84
C VAL A 106 -8.10 12.90 -1.98
N GLU A 107 -8.12 14.00 -1.20
CA GLU A 107 -7.03 14.97 -1.19
C GLU A 107 -5.68 14.35 -0.78
N ILE A 108 -5.66 13.50 0.26
CA ILE A 108 -4.46 12.76 0.67
C ILE A 108 -4.00 11.82 -0.44
N SER A 109 -4.93 11.18 -1.14
CA SER A 109 -4.60 10.29 -2.25
C SER A 109 -3.94 11.03 -3.41
N HIS A 110 -4.39 12.24 -3.74
CA HIS A 110 -3.75 13.06 -4.78
C HIS A 110 -2.28 13.44 -4.48
N TRP A 111 -1.80 13.29 -3.24
CA TRP A 111 -0.37 13.51 -2.95
C TRP A 111 0.53 12.56 -3.74
N PHE A 112 0.05 11.36 -4.05
CA PHE A 112 0.84 10.30 -4.66
C PHE A 112 0.68 10.23 -6.19
N GLY A 113 -0.27 10.97 -6.80
CA GLY A 113 -0.59 10.84 -8.23
C GLY A 113 -2.08 10.98 -8.57
N GLU A 114 -2.42 10.52 -9.77
CA GLU A 114 -3.79 10.53 -10.29
C GLU A 114 -4.59 9.35 -9.72
N LEU A 115 -5.88 9.55 -9.48
CA LEU A 115 -6.74 8.51 -8.94
C LEU A 115 -7.34 7.68 -10.07
N ASP A 116 -7.39 6.37 -9.86
CA ASP A 116 -8.17 5.49 -10.70
C ASP A 116 -8.99 4.55 -9.81
N CYS A 117 -10.31 4.66 -9.94
CA CYS A 117 -11.25 3.83 -9.21
C CYS A 117 -12.32 3.30 -10.18
N PRO A 118 -11.96 2.37 -11.09
CA PRO A 118 -12.88 1.90 -12.11
C PRO A 118 -13.91 0.91 -11.56
N PHE A 119 -13.77 0.51 -10.29
CA PHE A 119 -14.53 -0.56 -9.67
C PHE A 119 -15.53 0.01 -8.66
N TYR A 120 -16.78 0.09 -9.09
CA TYR A 120 -17.96 0.19 -8.23
C TYR A 120 -18.08 1.46 -7.38
N ASN A 121 -18.92 2.39 -7.83
CA ASN A 121 -19.46 3.43 -6.97
C ASN A 121 -20.64 2.85 -6.17
N HIS A 122 -20.41 2.51 -4.91
CA HIS A 122 -21.49 2.10 -4.00
C HIS A 122 -22.36 3.31 -3.64
N PRO A 123 -23.70 3.22 -3.54
CA PRO A 123 -24.57 4.37 -3.20
C PRO A 123 -24.21 5.09 -1.89
N ALA A 124 -23.62 4.37 -0.94
CA ALA A 124 -23.12 4.94 0.33
C ALA A 124 -21.78 5.69 0.21
N SER A 125 -21.19 5.76 -0.98
CA SER A 125 -19.92 6.44 -1.23
C SER A 125 -20.15 7.95 -1.29
N ALA A 126 -19.59 8.66 -0.31
CA ALA A 126 -19.71 10.11 -0.23
C ALA A 126 -18.87 10.86 -1.28
N HIS A 127 -18.02 10.14 -2.03
CA HIS A 127 -17.21 10.67 -3.13
C HIS A 127 -17.08 9.60 -4.24
N PRO A 128 -17.14 9.96 -5.55
CA PRO A 128 -17.06 9.00 -6.65
C PRO A 128 -15.75 8.22 -6.72
N GLU A 129 -14.65 8.80 -6.25
CA GLU A 129 -13.33 8.16 -6.23
C GLU A 129 -13.09 7.29 -4.99
N VAL A 130 -14.04 7.26 -4.06
CA VAL A 130 -13.94 6.45 -2.84
C VAL A 130 -14.60 5.10 -3.07
N PHE A 131 -13.79 4.04 -3.15
CA PHE A 131 -14.29 2.68 -3.17
C PHE A 131 -14.60 2.19 -1.76
N ARG A 132 -15.88 1.88 -1.47
CA ARG A 132 -16.30 1.37 -0.16
C ARG A 132 -16.34 -0.14 -0.14
N VAL A 133 -15.57 -0.76 0.74
CA VAL A 133 -15.56 -2.19 1.01
C VAL A 133 -16.25 -2.46 2.33
N SER A 134 -17.20 -3.40 2.32
CA SER A 134 -17.84 -3.83 3.55
C SER A 134 -18.22 -5.30 3.60
N ASN A 135 -18.50 -5.80 4.79
CA ASN A 135 -19.23 -7.06 5.00
C ASN A 135 -20.76 -6.84 5.10
N ASP A 136 -21.22 -5.59 5.03
CA ASP A 136 -22.62 -5.20 4.97
C ASP A 136 -22.89 -4.49 3.63
N GLU A 137 -23.82 -5.04 2.85
CA GLU A 137 -24.19 -4.51 1.52
C GLU A 137 -24.84 -3.13 1.57
N HIS A 138 -25.32 -2.67 2.73
CA HIS A 138 -25.83 -1.31 2.89
C HIS A 138 -24.71 -0.29 3.08
N GLU A 139 -23.54 -0.74 3.54
CA GLU A 139 -22.40 0.12 3.88
C GLU A 139 -21.29 0.10 2.83
N GLY A 140 -21.25 -0.90 1.96
CA GLY A 140 -20.24 -0.99 0.90
C GLY A 140 -20.31 -2.27 0.07
N CYS A 141 -19.40 -2.37 -0.89
CA CYS A 141 -19.27 -3.56 -1.73
C CYS A 141 -18.81 -4.77 -0.90
N VAL A 142 -19.63 -5.82 -0.93
CA VAL A 142 -19.33 -7.12 -0.30
C VAL A 142 -18.51 -8.03 -1.22
N GLY A 143 -17.84 -9.02 -0.65
CA GLY A 143 -17.11 -10.04 -1.43
C GLY A 143 -15.78 -9.59 -2.03
N VAL A 144 -15.35 -8.36 -1.76
CA VAL A 144 -14.10 -7.78 -2.27
C VAL A 144 -12.87 -8.45 -1.63
N GLY A 145 -11.81 -8.69 -2.42
CA GLY A 145 -10.51 -9.12 -1.91
C GLY A 145 -10.47 -10.55 -1.35
N ARG A 146 -11.47 -11.39 -1.65
CA ARG A 146 -11.58 -12.76 -1.10
C ARG A 146 -10.75 -13.81 -1.84
N THR A 147 -10.02 -13.44 -2.89
CA THR A 147 -9.32 -14.36 -3.78
C THR A 147 -7.81 -14.29 -3.57
N GLY A 148 -7.31 -14.91 -2.49
CA GLY A 148 -5.88 -15.16 -2.27
C GLY A 148 -4.96 -13.93 -2.29
N TRP A 149 -3.65 -14.19 -2.42
CA TRP A 149 -2.61 -13.17 -2.58
C TRP A 149 -2.75 -12.48 -3.93
N HIS A 150 -2.70 -11.14 -3.94
CA HIS A 150 -2.81 -10.34 -5.16
C HIS A 150 -2.07 -9.01 -5.03
N ILE A 151 -1.84 -8.35 -6.17
CA ILE A 151 -1.43 -6.96 -6.28
C ILE A 151 -2.59 -6.20 -6.89
N ASP A 152 -2.99 -5.10 -6.25
CA ASP A 152 -4.10 -4.28 -6.74
C ASP A 152 -3.79 -3.68 -8.11
N GLY A 153 -4.75 -3.80 -9.04
CA GLY A 153 -4.61 -3.26 -10.39
C GLY A 153 -3.68 -4.06 -11.31
N SER A 154 -3.22 -5.26 -10.94
CA SER A 154 -2.34 -6.08 -11.79
C SER A 154 -2.91 -6.43 -13.16
N PHE A 155 -4.23 -6.29 -13.36
CA PHE A 155 -4.94 -6.49 -14.63
C PHE A 155 -5.02 -5.21 -15.49
N GLN A 156 -4.49 -4.08 -15.01
CA GLN A 156 -4.40 -2.83 -15.76
C GLN A 156 -3.08 -2.79 -16.54
N GLU A 157 -3.05 -2.08 -17.67
CA GLU A 157 -1.80 -1.84 -18.41
C GLU A 157 -0.74 -1.13 -17.52
N CYS A 158 -1.20 -0.23 -16.65
CA CYS A 158 -0.41 0.38 -15.59
C CYS A 158 -1.02 0.00 -14.23
N PRO A 159 -0.44 -0.96 -13.49
CA PRO A 159 -0.89 -1.29 -12.15
C PRO A 159 -0.88 -0.09 -11.19
N TYR A 160 -1.67 -0.18 -10.12
CA TYR A 160 -1.74 0.90 -9.15
C TYR A 160 -0.43 1.04 -8.41
N SER A 161 0.08 2.27 -8.38
CA SER A 161 1.31 2.62 -7.66
C SER A 161 1.12 2.61 -6.15
N HIS A 162 -0.09 2.94 -5.68
CA HIS A 162 -0.44 3.02 -4.27
C HIS A 162 -1.89 2.58 -4.06
N SER A 163 -2.15 1.98 -2.90
CA SER A 163 -3.49 1.78 -2.35
C SER A 163 -3.58 2.46 -1.00
N ILE A 164 -4.59 3.31 -0.80
CA ILE A 164 -4.81 4.02 0.47
C ILE A 164 -6.08 3.49 1.11
N TYR A 165 -5.96 3.00 2.34
CA TYR A 165 -7.07 2.46 3.12
C TYR A 165 -7.40 3.37 4.29
N HIS A 166 -8.66 3.78 4.39
CA HIS A 166 -9.20 4.35 5.63
C HIS A 166 -10.13 3.32 6.27
N ILE A 167 -9.75 2.83 7.46
CA ILE A 167 -10.48 1.78 8.17
C ILE A 167 -11.42 2.44 9.18
N ILE A 168 -12.74 2.35 8.92
CA ILE A 168 -13.75 3.03 9.75
C ILE A 168 -14.31 2.11 10.83
N SER A 169 -14.43 0.83 10.53
CA SER A 169 -14.81 -0.17 11.52
C SER A 169 -14.02 -1.45 11.27
N VAL A 170 -13.61 -2.08 12.36
CA VAL A 170 -12.73 -3.25 12.38
C VAL A 170 -13.50 -4.41 12.99
N PRO A 171 -13.56 -5.59 12.34
CA PRO A 171 -14.21 -6.77 12.88
C PRO A 171 -13.31 -7.39 13.96
N SER A 172 -13.86 -8.28 14.79
CA SER A 172 -13.06 -9.03 15.77
C SER A 172 -11.97 -9.91 15.14
N ARG A 173 -12.14 -10.26 13.86
CA ARG A 173 -11.16 -11.00 13.02
C ARG A 173 -11.24 -10.48 11.59
N GLY A 174 -10.09 -10.28 10.95
CA GLY A 174 -10.06 -9.84 9.55
C GLY A 174 -8.77 -9.11 9.19
N ASP A 175 -7.63 -9.62 9.65
CA ASP A 175 -6.35 -8.98 9.39
C ASP A 175 -6.07 -8.91 7.89
N THR A 176 -5.54 -7.76 7.46
CA THR A 176 -4.94 -7.64 6.12
C THR A 176 -3.47 -8.00 6.23
N VAL A 177 -3.08 -9.07 5.56
CA VAL A 177 -1.68 -9.54 5.55
C VAL A 177 -0.98 -9.06 4.29
N PHE A 178 0.29 -8.67 4.44
CA PHE A 178 1.12 -8.23 3.33
C PHE A 178 2.40 -9.07 3.28
N THR A 179 3.00 -9.15 2.10
CA THR A 179 4.28 -9.83 1.88
C THR A 179 5.30 -8.85 1.27
N PRO A 180 6.54 -8.79 1.79
CA PRO A 180 7.57 -7.90 1.26
C PRO A 180 8.19 -8.50 -0.01
N LEU A 181 7.69 -8.10 -1.18
CA LEU A 181 8.08 -8.71 -2.47
C LEU A 181 9.58 -8.56 -2.79
N HIS A 182 10.17 -7.42 -2.45
CA HIS A 182 11.60 -7.20 -2.67
C HIS A 182 12.45 -8.21 -1.89
N GLU A 183 12.14 -8.42 -0.62
CA GLU A 183 12.82 -9.37 0.26
C GLU A 183 12.59 -10.82 -0.21
N VAL A 184 11.43 -11.12 -0.82
CA VAL A 184 11.20 -12.41 -1.50
C VAL A 184 12.17 -12.57 -2.67
N VAL A 185 12.34 -11.54 -3.52
CA VAL A 185 13.27 -11.57 -4.65
C VAL A 185 14.72 -11.70 -4.18
N GLU A 186 15.13 -10.96 -3.14
CA GLU A 186 16.47 -11.06 -2.54
C GLU A 186 16.77 -12.45 -1.96
N SER A 187 15.73 -13.21 -1.57
CA SER A 187 15.88 -14.56 -1.04
C SER A 187 16.02 -15.65 -2.10
N LEU A 188 15.86 -15.32 -3.38
CA LEU A 188 15.98 -16.28 -4.48
C LEU A 188 17.44 -16.73 -4.66
N THR A 189 17.64 -17.99 -5.05
CA THR A 189 18.95 -18.42 -5.55
C THR A 189 19.23 -17.81 -6.92
N ASP A 190 20.51 -17.71 -7.32
CA ASP A 190 20.91 -17.22 -8.64
C ASP A 190 20.20 -17.95 -9.79
N GLU A 191 19.95 -19.26 -9.64
CA GLU A 191 19.23 -20.06 -10.61
C GLU A 191 17.73 -19.69 -10.67
N GLN A 192 17.09 -19.51 -9.51
CA GLN A 192 15.69 -19.08 -9.44
C GLN A 192 15.52 -17.68 -10.02
N HIS A 193 16.40 -16.75 -9.64
CA HIS A 193 16.43 -15.39 -10.15
C HIS A 193 16.60 -15.36 -11.67
N SER A 194 17.65 -15.99 -12.20
CA SER A 194 17.91 -16.08 -13.66
C SER A 194 16.76 -16.72 -14.43
N ARG A 195 16.01 -17.61 -13.78
CA ARG A 195 14.80 -18.19 -14.37
C ARG A 195 13.66 -17.18 -14.37
N TRP A 196 13.38 -16.52 -13.24
CA TRP A 196 12.23 -15.64 -13.04
C TRP A 196 12.36 -14.32 -13.79
N ASP A 197 13.56 -13.77 -13.93
CA ASP A 197 13.86 -12.56 -14.72
C ASP A 197 13.40 -12.67 -16.19
N ARG A 198 13.32 -13.90 -16.71
CA ARG A 198 12.87 -14.18 -18.09
C ARG A 198 11.37 -14.47 -18.20
N LEU A 199 10.65 -14.48 -17.08
CA LEU A 199 9.22 -14.78 -17.04
C LEU A 199 8.38 -13.51 -17.07
N TYR A 200 7.14 -13.70 -17.52
CA TYR A 200 6.13 -12.66 -17.52
C TYR A 200 4.84 -13.19 -16.89
N MET A 201 4.18 -12.34 -16.12
CA MET A 201 2.83 -12.54 -15.61
C MET A 201 1.82 -12.21 -16.71
N VAL A 202 0.86 -13.11 -16.95
CA VAL A 202 -0.31 -12.85 -17.79
C VAL A 202 -1.51 -12.57 -16.88
N ALA A 203 -1.99 -11.33 -16.88
CA ALA A 203 -2.89 -10.85 -15.83
C ALA A 203 -4.40 -11.06 -16.08
N ASP A 204 -4.80 -11.52 -17.26
CA ASP A 204 -6.20 -11.82 -17.56
C ASP A 204 -6.37 -13.03 -18.49
N ARG A 205 -7.50 -13.74 -18.33
CA ARG A 205 -7.98 -14.82 -19.20
C ARG A 205 -8.51 -14.32 -20.55
N ARG A 206 -8.76 -13.02 -20.75
CA ARG A 206 -9.39 -12.47 -21.98
C ARG A 206 -8.57 -11.38 -22.71
N GLY A 207 -7.57 -10.76 -22.07
CA GLY A 207 -6.89 -9.58 -22.61
C GLY A 207 -5.39 -9.70 -22.87
N GLY A 208 -4.73 -10.80 -22.47
CA GLY A 208 -3.32 -11.03 -22.79
C GLY A 208 -2.34 -9.95 -22.30
N LEU A 209 -2.71 -9.16 -21.27
CA LEU A 209 -1.82 -8.18 -20.68
C LEU A 209 -0.67 -8.90 -20.00
N VAL A 210 0.55 -8.46 -20.33
CA VAL A 210 1.79 -9.11 -19.95
C VAL A 210 2.65 -8.13 -19.17
N HIS A 211 2.94 -8.45 -17.91
CA HIS A 211 3.89 -7.72 -17.06
C HIS A 211 5.13 -8.59 -16.85
N PRO A 212 6.34 -8.02 -16.77
CA PRO A 212 7.50 -8.79 -16.35
C PRO A 212 7.26 -9.36 -14.94
N LEU A 213 7.73 -10.58 -14.68
CA LEU A 213 7.55 -11.21 -13.36
C LEU A 213 8.37 -10.48 -12.29
N LEU A 214 9.57 -10.04 -12.66
CA LEU A 214 10.45 -9.19 -11.85
C LEU A 214 10.53 -7.81 -12.48
N TYR A 215 10.45 -6.74 -11.69
CA TYR A 215 10.61 -5.38 -12.19
C TYR A 215 11.30 -4.48 -11.18
N LEU A 216 11.89 -3.38 -11.67
CA LEU A 216 12.50 -2.38 -10.82
C LEU A 216 11.44 -1.39 -10.32
N HIS A 217 11.38 -1.21 -9.01
CA HIS A 217 10.55 -0.19 -8.39
C HIS A 217 11.02 1.20 -8.87
N PRO A 218 10.13 2.04 -9.42
CA PRO A 218 10.52 3.24 -10.16
C PRO A 218 11.23 4.32 -9.32
N VAL A 219 11.00 4.32 -8.00
CA VAL A 219 11.63 5.29 -7.07
C VAL A 219 12.91 4.75 -6.43
N THR A 220 12.88 3.53 -5.89
CA THR A 220 13.99 2.97 -5.11
C THR A 220 14.99 2.20 -5.97
N GLY A 221 14.64 1.83 -7.21
CA GLY A 221 15.46 0.98 -8.08
C GLY A 221 15.60 -0.46 -7.60
N LYS A 222 14.90 -0.85 -6.53
CA LYS A 222 14.92 -2.20 -5.99
C LYS A 222 14.05 -3.12 -6.84
N GLU A 223 14.50 -4.35 -7.05
CA GLU A 223 13.74 -5.36 -7.76
C GLU A 223 12.61 -5.93 -6.88
N VAL A 224 11.45 -6.16 -7.48
CA VAL A 224 10.20 -6.64 -6.86
C VAL A 224 9.46 -7.62 -7.76
#